data_AF-A0A1E4L2F0-F1
#
_entry.id   AF-A0A1E4L2F0-F1
#
_cell.length_a   1.000
_cell.length_b   1.000
_cell.length_c   1.000
_cell.angle_alpha   90.00
_cell.angle_beta   90.00
_cell.angle_gamma   90.00
#
_symmetry.space_group_name_H-M   'P 1'
#
loop_
_entity.id
_entity.type
_entity.pdbx_description
1 polymer ?
#
loop_
_entity_poly.entity_id
_entity_poly.type
_entity_poly.pdbx_seq_one_letter_code
_entity_poly.pdbx_strand_id
1 'polypeptide(L)'
;MLSAAQENSCPMSATEHFIPGKDASLEASIATLQSKLEAIGFHIEERSWLNPVEGVWSVHIRDRDCPLLFTNGKGGSELAARASALGEYFERLSTNYFWTHFYLGETIANRSYVHHPDERWFALDGGDDAWPTDLLTPALHGLYNPDERVRADQLIDLNSGNTERGICAIPYQRLSDGKTVYFPVNLIGNLYVSNGMSAGNTLMEARTQALSEIFERHIKFRIIEEGLCLPDVPEDVIARYPRIAAGIRGLREAGFGILVKDASLGGRYPVMNVTLLHPHDQGCFASFGAHPRFEVALERALTELLQGRALDSLAGFPAPGFDQTEIADPQNLEIHFVDSSGVISWQFLRDTPDYDFADWNFGTTTEEDYHWSVDALHAEGHELYIADFEHLGVYACRILVPGVSEIYPVEELEFENNSVGNLLRPALARLPELVEAECAALFDLMIELELADDRLVSVLIGLAPDADSPWTDLRVGELKLLLALAIGDDDAILEGCTWIAQYGQRSEARLKVYRCIAD
;
A
#
# COMPACT_ATOMS: atom_id res chain seq x y z
N MET A 1 14.67 -67.25 -14.43
CA MET A 1 15.46 -66.64 -15.53
C MET A 1 14.66 -65.48 -16.07
N LEU A 2 15.34 -64.35 -16.31
CA LEU A 2 14.90 -63.10 -16.98
C LEU A 2 13.93 -62.25 -16.13
N SER A 3 14.32 -61.12 -15.50
CA SER A 3 14.92 -59.86 -15.98
C SER A 3 13.97 -58.97 -16.78
N ALA A 4 13.56 -57.84 -16.18
CA ALA A 4 13.26 -56.56 -16.83
C ALA A 4 13.40 -55.47 -15.74
N ALA A 5 14.57 -54.84 -15.65
CA ALA A 5 14.86 -53.51 -16.20
C ALA A 5 14.20 -52.38 -15.40
N GLN A 6 14.93 -51.89 -14.40
CA GLN A 6 14.77 -50.55 -13.84
C GLN A 6 15.08 -49.53 -14.94
N GLU A 7 14.06 -48.81 -15.41
CA GLU A 7 14.28 -47.57 -16.16
C GLU A 7 14.68 -46.48 -15.16
N ASN A 8 15.96 -46.11 -15.22
CA ASN A 8 16.47 -44.85 -14.70
C ASN A 8 15.70 -43.70 -15.35
N SER A 9 14.75 -43.10 -14.63
CA SER A 9 14.29 -41.75 -14.93
C SER A 9 15.43 -40.79 -14.57
N CYS A 10 16.22 -40.42 -15.57
CA CYS A 10 17.09 -39.25 -15.50
C CYS A 10 16.22 -38.06 -15.09
N PRO A 11 16.53 -37.30 -14.01
CA PRO A 11 15.82 -36.07 -13.76
C PRO A 11 16.14 -35.14 -14.93
N MET A 12 15.15 -34.89 -15.80
CA MET A 12 15.27 -33.80 -16.77
C MET A 12 15.54 -32.54 -15.95
N SER A 13 16.73 -31.95 -16.11
CA SER A 13 17.05 -30.68 -15.46
C SER A 13 16.01 -29.67 -15.91
N ALA A 14 15.18 -29.18 -14.99
CA ALA A 14 14.29 -28.07 -15.28
C ALA A 14 15.13 -26.91 -15.82
N THR A 15 14.69 -26.27 -16.91
CA THR A 15 15.32 -25.04 -17.40
C THR A 15 15.18 -23.99 -16.31
N GLU A 16 16.27 -23.30 -15.98
CA GLU A 16 16.29 -22.24 -14.97
C GLU A 16 16.49 -20.87 -15.62
N HIS A 17 15.66 -19.90 -15.25
CA HIS A 17 15.75 -18.52 -15.71
C HIS A 17 16.17 -17.60 -14.56
N PHE A 18 17.26 -16.86 -14.77
CA PHE A 18 17.75 -15.84 -13.84
C PHE A 18 17.51 -14.45 -14.44
N ILE A 19 17.04 -13.52 -13.61
CA ILE A 19 16.82 -12.12 -13.98
C ILE A 19 17.68 -11.19 -13.11
N PRO A 20 18.07 -10.00 -13.59
CA PRO A 20 18.85 -9.05 -12.81
C PRO A 20 18.17 -8.70 -11.47
N GLY A 21 18.97 -8.56 -10.41
CA GLY A 21 18.47 -8.23 -9.07
C GLY A 21 17.82 -9.38 -8.29
N LYS A 22 17.89 -10.63 -8.79
CA LYS A 22 17.37 -11.81 -8.10
C LYS A 22 18.46 -12.84 -7.81
N ASP A 23 18.41 -13.43 -6.61
CA ASP A 23 19.43 -14.36 -6.11
C ASP A 23 19.06 -15.85 -6.34
N ALA A 24 17.90 -16.13 -6.94
CA ALA A 24 17.46 -17.46 -7.32
C ALA A 24 16.81 -17.47 -8.72
N SER A 25 16.68 -18.65 -9.32
CA SER A 25 15.93 -18.83 -10.56
C SER A 25 14.43 -18.63 -10.31
N LEU A 26 13.72 -18.14 -11.31
CA LEU A 26 12.27 -17.92 -11.23
C LEU A 26 11.53 -19.23 -10.88
N GLU A 27 11.93 -20.34 -11.48
CA GLU A 27 11.37 -21.66 -11.22
C GLU A 27 11.58 -22.10 -9.77
N ALA A 28 12.79 -21.93 -9.23
CA ALA A 28 13.08 -22.28 -7.85
C ALA A 28 12.29 -21.41 -6.87
N SER A 29 12.20 -20.10 -7.11
CA SER A 29 11.38 -19.19 -6.30
C SER A 29 9.91 -19.60 -6.32
N ILE A 30 9.31 -19.79 -7.50
CA ILE A 30 7.89 -20.19 -7.63
C ILE A 30 7.62 -21.49 -6.89
N ALA A 31 8.41 -22.54 -7.15
CA ALA A 31 8.23 -23.84 -6.51
C ALA A 31 8.37 -23.75 -4.98
N THR A 32 9.34 -22.98 -4.50
CA THR A 32 9.58 -22.78 -3.07
C THR A 32 8.41 -22.05 -2.40
N LEU A 33 7.97 -20.93 -2.97
CA LEU A 33 6.90 -20.10 -2.41
C LEU A 33 5.56 -20.84 -2.43
N GLN A 34 5.20 -21.49 -3.54
CA GLN A 34 3.97 -22.30 -3.62
C GLN A 34 3.96 -23.42 -2.59
N SER A 35 5.05 -24.19 -2.50
CA SER A 35 5.14 -25.30 -1.54
C SER A 35 5.03 -24.82 -0.09
N LYS A 36 5.60 -23.65 0.24
CA LYS A 36 5.51 -23.09 1.59
C LYS A 36 4.11 -22.60 1.93
N LEU A 37 3.41 -21.95 1.01
CA LEU A 37 2.01 -21.54 1.20
C LEU A 37 1.10 -22.75 1.41
N GLU A 38 1.24 -23.79 0.59
CA GLU A 38 0.47 -25.02 0.72
C GLU A 38 0.74 -25.72 2.07
N ALA A 39 2.00 -25.72 2.53
CA ALA A 39 2.40 -26.34 3.80
C ALA A 39 1.76 -25.67 5.04
N ILE A 40 1.39 -24.38 4.95
CA ILE A 40 0.70 -23.64 6.02
C ILE A 40 -0.81 -23.47 5.74
N GLY A 41 -1.33 -24.13 4.70
CA GLY A 41 -2.77 -24.22 4.43
C GLY A 41 -3.38 -23.11 3.56
N PHE A 42 -2.56 -22.28 2.91
CA PHE A 42 -3.06 -21.32 1.91
C PHE A 42 -3.19 -22.00 0.54
N HIS A 43 -4.39 -21.92 -0.06
CA HIS A 43 -4.68 -22.54 -1.35
C HIS A 43 -4.78 -21.48 -2.43
N ILE A 44 -3.63 -21.05 -2.92
CA ILE A 44 -3.53 -19.97 -3.89
C ILE A 44 -4.06 -20.40 -5.27
N GLU A 45 -4.94 -19.58 -5.84
CA GLU A 45 -5.40 -19.70 -7.23
C GLU A 45 -4.99 -18.48 -8.06
N GLU A 46 -4.52 -18.73 -9.29
CA GLU A 46 -4.29 -17.70 -10.30
C GLU A 46 -5.61 -17.38 -11.02
N ARG A 47 -6.05 -16.13 -10.96
CA ARG A 47 -7.40 -15.73 -11.40
C ARG A 47 -7.43 -15.09 -12.77
N SER A 48 -6.50 -14.18 -13.02
CA SER A 48 -6.44 -13.44 -14.27
C SER A 48 -4.99 -13.18 -14.64
N TRP A 49 -4.72 -13.29 -15.94
CA TRP A 49 -3.42 -13.07 -16.54
C TRP A 49 -3.58 -12.02 -17.64
N LEU A 50 -2.63 -11.10 -17.70
CA LEU A 50 -2.54 -10.09 -18.77
C LEU A 50 -1.13 -10.06 -19.33
N ASN A 51 -1.06 -9.88 -20.65
CA ASN A 51 0.16 -9.62 -21.42
C ASN A 51 -0.17 -8.60 -22.51
N PRO A 52 -0.40 -7.32 -22.16
CA PRO A 52 -0.92 -6.32 -23.08
C PRO A 52 0.09 -5.93 -24.18
N VAL A 53 1.39 -6.00 -23.90
CA VAL A 53 2.48 -5.76 -24.86
C VAL A 53 3.64 -6.71 -24.59
N GLU A 54 4.54 -6.88 -25.57
CA GLU A 54 5.72 -7.74 -25.42
C GLU A 54 6.54 -7.36 -24.18
N GLY A 55 6.85 -8.35 -23.34
CA GLY A 55 7.68 -8.16 -22.16
C GLY A 55 6.98 -7.48 -20.99
N VAL A 56 5.64 -7.39 -20.97
CA VAL A 56 4.90 -6.88 -19.81
C VAL A 56 3.81 -7.85 -19.42
N TRP A 57 3.99 -8.53 -18.29
CA TRP A 57 3.03 -9.49 -17.76
C TRP A 57 2.51 -9.05 -16.40
N SER A 58 1.25 -9.37 -16.11
CA SER A 58 0.71 -9.30 -14.76
C SER A 58 -0.23 -10.46 -14.45
N VAL A 59 -0.31 -10.84 -13.18
CA VAL A 59 -1.21 -11.88 -12.66
C VAL A 59 -1.87 -11.44 -11.37
N HIS A 60 -3.16 -11.72 -11.22
CA HIS A 60 -3.88 -11.64 -9.96
C HIS A 60 -3.96 -13.02 -9.32
N ILE A 61 -3.50 -13.15 -8.07
CA ILE A 61 -3.61 -14.38 -7.27
C ILE A 61 -4.39 -14.11 -5.99
N ARG A 62 -5.09 -15.12 -5.49
CA ARG A 62 -5.79 -15.03 -4.20
C ARG A 62 -5.87 -16.38 -3.50
N ASP A 63 -6.14 -16.37 -2.21
CA ASP A 63 -6.54 -17.60 -1.51
C ASP A 63 -7.96 -18.00 -1.92
N ARG A 64 -8.12 -19.26 -2.29
CA ARG A 64 -9.42 -19.88 -2.58
C ARG A 64 -10.33 -19.84 -1.35
N ASP A 65 -9.76 -20.07 -0.16
CA ASP A 65 -10.55 -20.24 1.07
C ASP A 65 -10.89 -18.91 1.75
N CYS A 66 -10.12 -17.84 1.45
CA CYS A 66 -10.42 -16.47 1.86
C CYS A 66 -10.11 -15.48 0.73
N PRO A 67 -11.07 -15.20 -0.17
CA PRO A 67 -10.85 -14.35 -1.35
C PRO A 67 -10.46 -12.89 -1.06
N LEU A 68 -10.57 -12.43 0.18
CA LEU A 68 -10.08 -11.12 0.63
C LEU A 68 -8.54 -11.06 0.65
N LEU A 69 -7.86 -12.21 0.69
CA LEU A 69 -6.42 -12.30 0.68
C LEU A 69 -5.92 -12.49 -0.76
N PHE A 70 -5.42 -11.42 -1.36
CA PHE A 70 -4.97 -11.43 -2.75
C PHE A 70 -3.76 -10.52 -2.95
N THR A 71 -2.98 -10.82 -3.97
CA THR A 71 -1.85 -9.99 -4.42
C THR A 71 -1.80 -9.94 -5.92
N ASN A 72 -1.04 -8.98 -6.44
CA ASN A 72 -0.81 -8.87 -7.88
C ASN A 72 0.68 -8.99 -8.16
N GLY A 73 1.03 -9.72 -9.20
CA GLY A 73 2.41 -9.81 -9.68
C GLY A 73 2.59 -9.11 -11.01
N LYS A 74 3.80 -8.63 -11.24
CA LYS A 74 4.22 -7.99 -12.49
C LYS A 74 5.63 -8.42 -12.90
N GLY A 75 5.94 -8.41 -14.19
CA GLY A 75 7.32 -8.65 -14.64
C GLY A 75 7.49 -8.85 -16.15
N GLY A 76 8.75 -8.96 -16.57
CA GLY A 76 9.15 -9.16 -17.98
C GLY A 76 8.72 -10.48 -18.65
N SER A 77 8.12 -11.40 -17.89
CA SER A 77 7.68 -12.73 -18.36
C SER A 77 6.58 -13.28 -17.46
N GLU A 78 5.86 -14.31 -17.92
CA GLU A 78 4.87 -15.03 -17.11
C GLU A 78 5.48 -15.55 -15.79
N LEU A 79 6.67 -16.16 -15.85
CA LEU A 79 7.36 -16.65 -14.65
C LEU A 79 7.74 -15.51 -13.69
N ALA A 80 8.22 -14.37 -14.20
CA ALA A 80 8.57 -13.23 -13.37
C ALA A 80 7.33 -12.65 -12.66
N ALA A 81 6.21 -12.51 -13.38
CA ALA A 81 4.95 -12.05 -12.79
C ALA A 81 4.41 -13.04 -11.75
N ARG A 82 4.49 -14.35 -11.99
CA ARG A 82 4.10 -15.37 -10.99
C ARG A 82 4.96 -15.31 -9.74
N ALA A 83 6.29 -15.24 -9.90
CA ALA A 83 7.21 -15.11 -8.77
C ALA A 83 6.96 -13.83 -7.98
N SER A 84 6.70 -12.71 -8.67
CA SER A 84 6.35 -11.43 -8.05
C SER A 84 5.07 -11.52 -7.23
N ALA A 85 3.99 -12.12 -7.75
CA ALA A 85 2.72 -12.24 -7.03
C ALA A 85 2.87 -13.06 -5.74
N LEU A 86 3.57 -14.20 -5.82
CA LEU A 86 3.85 -15.07 -4.69
C LEU A 86 4.77 -14.41 -3.66
N GLY A 87 5.78 -13.65 -4.13
CA GLY A 87 6.66 -12.86 -3.27
C GLY A 87 5.87 -11.81 -2.48
N GLU A 88 5.03 -11.03 -3.17
CA GLU A 88 4.12 -10.07 -2.53
C GLU A 88 3.18 -10.77 -1.55
N TYR A 89 2.71 -11.98 -1.84
CA TYR A 89 1.87 -12.73 -0.91
C TYR A 89 2.60 -13.03 0.41
N PHE A 90 3.86 -13.48 0.37
CA PHE A 90 4.68 -13.67 1.57
C PHE A 90 5.05 -12.37 2.28
N GLU A 91 5.26 -11.30 1.53
CA GLU A 91 5.45 -9.97 2.09
C GLU A 91 4.23 -9.57 2.94
N ARG A 92 3.01 -9.60 2.35
CA ARG A 92 1.78 -9.20 3.04
C ARG A 92 1.40 -10.14 4.18
N LEU A 93 1.66 -11.45 4.04
CA LEU A 93 1.49 -12.39 5.15
C LEU A 93 2.45 -12.10 6.30
N SER A 94 3.74 -11.91 6.01
CA SER A 94 4.77 -11.78 7.05
C SER A 94 4.64 -10.49 7.86
N THR A 95 4.11 -9.44 7.26
CA THR A 95 3.87 -8.13 7.89
C THR A 95 2.46 -7.96 8.44
N ASN A 96 1.64 -9.02 8.40
CA ASN A 96 0.21 -9.03 8.73
C ASN A 96 -0.63 -8.01 7.93
N TYR A 97 -0.15 -7.54 6.77
CA TYR A 97 -0.77 -6.44 6.04
C TYR A 97 -2.20 -6.73 5.56
N PHE A 98 -2.54 -7.99 5.27
CA PHE A 98 -3.91 -8.34 4.90
C PHE A 98 -4.95 -8.00 5.99
N TRP A 99 -4.51 -7.91 7.24
CA TRP A 99 -5.38 -7.77 8.39
C TRP A 99 -5.42 -6.35 8.95
N THR A 100 -4.56 -5.42 8.48
CA THR A 100 -4.40 -4.07 9.07
C THR A 100 -5.67 -3.25 9.09
N HIS A 101 -6.59 -3.46 8.15
CA HIS A 101 -7.87 -2.76 8.06
C HIS A 101 -9.01 -3.42 8.87
N PHE A 102 -8.72 -4.46 9.65
CA PHE A 102 -9.76 -5.24 10.35
C PHE A 102 -9.53 -5.33 11.85
N TYR A 103 -10.62 -5.21 12.61
CA TYR A 103 -10.67 -5.64 13.99
C TYR A 103 -10.65 -7.17 14.07
N LEU A 104 -9.76 -7.72 14.90
CA LEU A 104 -9.49 -9.16 14.95
C LEU A 104 -10.31 -9.91 16.01
N GLY A 105 -11.23 -9.22 16.68
CA GLY A 105 -12.09 -9.80 17.70
C GLY A 105 -11.44 -9.92 19.07
N GLU A 106 -12.29 -9.99 20.09
CA GLU A 106 -11.89 -10.05 21.50
C GLU A 106 -10.97 -11.23 21.81
N THR A 107 -11.16 -12.36 21.12
CA THR A 107 -10.30 -13.53 21.29
C THR A 107 -8.86 -13.25 20.91
N ILE A 108 -8.61 -12.57 19.79
CA ILE A 108 -7.24 -12.24 19.35
C ILE A 108 -6.69 -11.07 20.17
N ALA A 109 -7.50 -10.04 20.44
CA ALA A 109 -7.12 -8.89 21.26
C ALA A 109 -6.59 -9.27 22.67
N ASN A 110 -7.06 -10.40 23.22
CA ASN A 110 -6.67 -10.92 24.54
C ASN A 110 -5.68 -12.11 24.51
N ARG A 111 -5.15 -12.50 23.34
CA ARG A 111 -4.08 -13.51 23.25
C ARG A 111 -2.77 -12.98 23.84
N SER A 112 -1.81 -13.87 24.06
CA SER A 112 -0.45 -13.49 24.48
C SER A 112 0.19 -12.44 23.56
N TYR A 113 -0.14 -12.46 22.27
CA TYR A 113 0.19 -11.42 21.30
C TYR A 113 -0.95 -11.27 20.27
N VAL A 114 -1.04 -10.12 19.61
CA VAL A 114 -2.01 -9.79 18.56
C VAL A 114 -1.36 -9.86 17.17
N HIS A 115 -0.21 -9.22 17.01
CA HIS A 115 0.51 -9.03 15.74
C HIS A 115 1.71 -9.96 15.64
N HIS A 116 2.66 -9.85 16.58
CA HIS A 116 3.89 -10.64 16.55
C HIS A 116 4.28 -11.09 17.97
N PRO A 117 4.89 -12.29 18.13
CA PRO A 117 5.27 -12.80 19.45
C PRO A 117 6.21 -11.90 20.26
N ASP A 118 6.96 -11.02 19.60
CA ASP A 118 7.92 -10.06 20.16
C ASP A 118 7.37 -8.63 20.27
N GLU A 119 6.07 -8.43 20.02
CA GLU A 119 5.42 -7.14 20.25
C GLU A 119 5.50 -6.73 21.73
N ARG A 120 5.51 -5.41 21.97
CA ARG A 120 5.48 -4.85 23.31
C ARG A 120 4.23 -3.99 23.48
N TRP A 121 3.58 -4.15 24.64
CA TRP A 121 2.44 -3.35 25.04
C TRP A 121 2.88 -2.29 26.04
N PHE A 122 2.40 -1.07 25.82
CA PHE A 122 2.64 0.08 26.68
C PHE A 122 1.31 0.52 27.27
N ALA A 123 1.14 0.30 28.57
CA ALA A 123 -0.06 0.72 29.27
C ALA A 123 -0.22 2.25 29.19
N LEU A 124 -1.47 2.70 29.12
CA LEU A 124 -1.78 4.11 29.26
C LEU A 124 -1.69 4.50 30.73
N ASP A 125 -0.99 5.58 31.03
CA ASP A 125 -1.02 6.17 32.36
C ASP A 125 -2.35 6.92 32.49
N GLY A 126 -3.28 6.39 33.31
CA GLY A 126 -4.73 6.73 33.34
C GLY A 126 -5.14 8.16 33.71
N GLY A 127 -4.46 9.16 33.16
CA GLY A 127 -4.70 10.59 33.28
C GLY A 127 -3.66 11.46 32.57
N ASP A 128 -2.68 10.89 31.85
CA ASP A 128 -1.72 11.64 31.03
C ASP A 128 -1.91 11.24 29.56
N ASP A 129 -2.12 12.24 28.70
CA ASP A 129 -2.25 12.07 27.25
C ASP A 129 -0.89 11.89 26.57
N ALA A 130 0.22 12.06 27.30
CA ALA A 130 1.57 11.93 26.79
C ALA A 130 1.93 10.49 26.37
N TRP A 131 2.73 10.39 25.32
CA TRP A 131 3.24 9.10 24.84
C TRP A 131 4.21 8.48 25.86
N PRO A 132 4.14 7.15 26.11
CA PRO A 132 5.10 6.46 26.97
C PRO A 132 6.55 6.71 26.54
N THR A 133 7.44 7.01 27.48
CA THR A 133 8.82 7.44 27.16
C THR A 133 9.67 6.38 26.45
N ASP A 134 9.38 5.10 26.69
CA ASP A 134 10.06 3.97 26.05
C ASP A 134 9.50 3.64 24.64
N LEU A 135 8.39 4.28 24.24
CA LEU A 135 7.79 4.18 22.91
C LEU A 135 8.51 5.16 21.98
N LEU A 136 8.94 4.72 20.79
CA LEU A 136 9.74 5.53 19.86
C LEU A 136 11.02 6.13 20.51
N THR A 137 11.62 7.12 19.87
CA THR A 137 12.73 7.91 20.44
C THR A 137 12.32 9.38 20.56
N PRO A 138 13.02 10.21 21.36
CA PRO A 138 12.68 11.64 21.47
C PRO A 138 12.70 12.39 20.13
N ALA A 139 13.59 12.02 19.21
CA ALA A 139 13.62 12.61 17.87
C ALA A 139 12.37 12.23 17.05
N LEU A 140 11.88 10.99 17.20
CA LEU A 140 10.66 10.53 16.53
C LEU A 140 9.39 11.12 17.18
N HIS A 141 9.40 11.38 18.49
CA HIS A 141 8.33 12.15 19.13
C HIS A 141 8.24 13.55 18.51
N GLY A 142 9.38 14.24 18.37
CA GLY A 142 9.42 15.55 17.74
C GLY A 142 9.04 15.55 16.25
N LEU A 143 9.13 14.40 15.57
CA LEU A 143 8.70 14.26 14.17
C LEU A 143 7.18 13.99 14.07
N TYR A 144 6.67 13.02 14.84
CA TYR A 144 5.30 12.54 14.69
C TYR A 144 4.27 13.25 15.57
N ASN A 145 4.72 13.95 16.60
CA ASN A 145 3.85 14.69 17.50
C ASN A 145 4.51 16.00 17.96
N PRO A 146 4.93 16.87 17.02
CA PRO A 146 5.69 18.09 17.33
C PRO A 146 4.94 19.06 18.25
N ASP A 147 3.60 19.10 18.13
CA ASP A 147 2.72 19.98 18.89
C ASP A 147 2.06 19.28 20.10
N GLU A 148 2.43 18.03 20.39
CA GLU A 148 1.88 17.21 21.49
C GLU A 148 0.33 17.09 21.46
N ARG A 149 -0.27 17.07 20.25
CA ARG A 149 -1.73 16.99 20.06
C ARG A 149 -2.26 15.57 19.91
N VAL A 150 -1.44 14.65 19.42
CA VAL A 150 -1.83 13.24 19.30
C VAL A 150 -1.72 12.60 20.68
N ARG A 151 -2.85 12.28 21.29
CA ARG A 151 -2.90 11.65 22.62
C ARG A 151 -2.48 10.18 22.56
N ALA A 152 -1.99 9.65 23.66
CA ALA A 152 -1.56 8.26 23.76
C ALA A 152 -2.68 7.24 23.46
N ASP A 153 -3.93 7.53 23.83
CA ASP A 153 -5.08 6.67 23.54
C ASP A 153 -5.42 6.61 22.04
N GLN A 154 -5.06 7.63 21.25
CA GLN A 154 -5.22 7.61 19.79
C GLN A 154 -4.26 6.63 19.10
N LEU A 155 -3.18 6.21 19.77
CA LEU A 155 -2.21 5.25 19.26
C LEU A 155 -2.61 3.78 19.49
N ILE A 156 -3.80 3.51 20.03
CA ILE A 156 -4.32 2.13 20.13
C ILE A 156 -4.56 1.59 18.72
N ASP A 157 -4.09 0.38 18.45
CA ASP A 157 -4.25 -0.24 17.13
C ASP A 157 -5.71 -0.64 16.87
N LEU A 158 -6.17 -0.46 15.62
CA LEU A 158 -7.50 -0.87 15.16
C LEU A 158 -7.75 -2.38 15.39
N ASN A 159 -6.71 -3.18 15.18
CA ASN A 159 -6.80 -4.64 15.17
C ASN A 159 -7.17 -5.23 16.52
N SER A 160 -6.58 -4.72 17.60
CA SER A 160 -6.91 -5.11 18.96
C SER A 160 -8.06 -4.29 19.55
N GLY A 161 -8.12 -3.00 19.24
CA GLY A 161 -9.00 -2.03 19.92
C GLY A 161 -8.94 -2.09 21.45
N ASN A 162 -7.83 -2.57 22.03
CA ASN A 162 -7.77 -2.95 23.44
C ASN A 162 -7.16 -1.84 24.31
N THR A 163 -8.00 -0.87 24.67
CA THR A 163 -7.62 0.27 25.53
C THR A 163 -7.04 -0.16 26.88
N GLU A 164 -7.58 -1.23 27.49
CA GLU A 164 -7.08 -1.71 28.80
C GLU A 164 -5.65 -2.26 28.72
N ARG A 165 -5.29 -2.85 27.58
CA ARG A 165 -3.95 -3.39 27.33
C ARG A 165 -2.95 -2.32 26.90
N GLY A 166 -3.42 -1.26 26.25
CA GLY A 166 -2.64 -0.07 25.88
C GLY A 166 -2.15 -0.07 24.43
N ILE A 167 -1.04 0.60 24.18
CA ILE A 167 -0.47 0.78 22.83
C ILE A 167 0.35 -0.45 22.47
N CYS A 168 -0.02 -1.16 21.40
CA CYS A 168 0.79 -2.22 20.82
C CYS A 168 1.88 -1.63 19.91
N ALA A 169 3.13 -2.06 20.08
CA ALA A 169 4.24 -1.62 19.26
C ALA A 169 5.17 -2.76 18.85
N ILE A 170 5.71 -2.63 17.64
CA ILE A 170 6.61 -3.62 17.02
C ILE A 170 8.07 -3.19 17.21
N PRO A 171 8.98 -4.10 17.59
CA PRO A 171 10.40 -3.80 17.68
C PRO A 171 11.02 -3.64 16.28
N TYR A 172 11.65 -2.50 16.03
CA TYR A 172 12.50 -2.26 14.87
C TYR A 172 13.95 -2.04 15.30
N GLN A 173 14.89 -2.60 14.54
CA GLN A 173 16.32 -2.34 14.73
C GLN A 173 16.71 -1.08 13.99
N ARG A 174 17.19 -0.06 14.72
CA ARG A 174 17.83 1.09 14.09
C ARG A 174 19.19 0.68 13.53
N LEU A 175 19.38 0.88 12.23
CA LEU A 175 20.50 0.32 11.50
C LEU A 175 21.86 0.90 11.93
N SER A 176 21.91 2.18 12.29
CA SER A 176 23.15 2.90 12.62
C SER A 176 23.84 2.39 13.89
N ASP A 177 23.08 1.96 14.91
CA ASP A 177 23.61 1.53 16.20
C ASP A 177 23.05 0.21 16.74
N GLY A 178 22.17 -0.46 16.00
CA GLY A 178 21.58 -1.75 16.36
C GLY A 178 20.67 -1.71 17.58
N LYS A 179 20.12 -0.53 17.93
CA LYS A 179 19.17 -0.41 19.04
C LYS A 179 17.76 -0.74 18.59
N THR A 180 17.07 -1.50 19.43
CA THR A 180 15.63 -1.71 19.30
C THR A 180 14.87 -0.42 19.63
N VAL A 181 13.97 -0.01 18.73
CA VAL A 181 13.00 1.07 18.92
C VAL A 181 11.60 0.50 18.68
N TYR A 182 10.66 0.80 19.56
CA TYR A 182 9.30 0.29 19.47
C TYR A 182 8.41 1.29 18.72
N PHE A 183 7.90 0.89 17.55
CA PHE A 183 7.00 1.71 16.74
C PHE A 183 5.54 1.25 16.96
N PRO A 184 4.60 2.16 17.29
CA PRO A 184 3.19 1.82 17.47
C PRO A 184 2.61 1.22 16.19
N VAL A 185 1.85 0.13 16.31
CA VAL A 185 1.14 -0.47 15.16
C VAL A 185 0.18 0.54 14.53
N ASN A 186 -0.49 1.36 15.35
CA ASN A 186 -1.36 2.43 14.86
C ASN A 186 -0.60 3.43 13.96
N LEU A 187 0.55 3.93 14.41
CA LEU A 187 1.37 4.87 13.65
C LEU A 187 1.85 4.25 12.35
N ILE A 188 2.37 3.02 12.43
CA ILE A 188 2.80 2.24 11.27
C ILE A 188 1.64 2.08 10.26
N GLY A 189 0.44 1.76 10.74
CA GLY A 189 -0.75 1.50 9.92
C GLY A 189 -1.30 2.75 9.24
N ASN A 190 -1.32 3.89 9.93
CA ASN A 190 -1.82 5.15 9.37
C ASN A 190 -0.80 5.79 8.43
N LEU A 191 0.49 5.88 8.81
CA LEU A 191 1.44 6.69 8.04
C LEU A 191 2.17 5.94 6.94
N TYR A 192 2.50 4.66 7.15
CA TYR A 192 3.40 3.94 6.25
C TYR A 192 2.70 2.94 5.33
N VAL A 193 1.53 2.44 5.75
CA VAL A 193 0.73 1.44 5.00
C VAL A 193 1.62 0.33 4.41
N SER A 194 1.53 -0.03 3.13
CA SER A 194 2.39 -1.08 2.56
C SER A 194 3.81 -0.64 2.22
N ASN A 195 4.15 0.65 2.33
CA ASN A 195 5.44 1.16 1.87
C ASN A 195 6.61 0.58 2.69
N GLY A 196 7.69 0.26 2.00
CA GLY A 196 8.91 -0.29 2.60
C GLY A 196 8.79 -1.75 3.05
N MET A 197 7.76 -2.49 2.60
CA MET A 197 7.69 -3.93 2.77
C MET A 197 8.40 -4.66 1.63
N SER A 198 8.98 -5.83 1.92
CA SER A 198 9.43 -6.74 0.87
C SER A 198 9.55 -8.17 1.38
N ALA A 199 9.39 -9.14 0.48
CA ALA A 199 9.90 -10.50 0.64
C ALA A 199 10.88 -10.83 -0.48
N GLY A 200 11.75 -11.82 -0.26
CA GLY A 200 12.76 -12.21 -1.26
C GLY A 200 13.42 -13.53 -0.98
N ASN A 201 14.20 -14.01 -1.96
CA ASN A 201 14.95 -15.26 -1.81
C ASN A 201 16.04 -15.16 -0.75
N THR A 202 16.60 -13.96 -0.56
CA THR A 202 17.66 -13.65 0.41
C THR A 202 17.37 -12.33 1.12
N LEU A 203 18.08 -12.09 2.22
CA LEU A 203 18.02 -10.85 2.98
C LEU A 203 18.36 -9.62 2.14
N MET A 204 19.44 -9.68 1.35
CA MET A 204 19.90 -8.53 0.56
C MET A 204 18.94 -8.23 -0.59
N GLU A 205 18.39 -9.27 -1.24
CA GLU A 205 17.38 -9.09 -2.29
C GLU A 205 16.14 -8.36 -1.75
N ALA A 206 15.58 -8.84 -0.63
CA ALA A 206 14.36 -8.28 -0.06
C ALA A 206 14.58 -6.85 0.48
N ARG A 207 15.66 -6.61 1.24
CA ARG A 207 15.92 -5.26 1.77
C ARG A 207 16.19 -4.25 0.67
N THR A 208 16.90 -4.64 -0.39
CA THR A 208 17.09 -3.78 -1.58
C THR A 208 15.76 -3.39 -2.19
N GLN A 209 14.83 -4.35 -2.32
CA GLN A 209 13.53 -4.08 -2.90
C GLN A 209 12.67 -3.16 -2.00
N ALA A 210 12.69 -3.36 -0.68
CA ALA A 210 12.03 -2.46 0.27
C ALA A 210 12.59 -1.03 0.20
N LEU A 211 13.92 -0.86 0.13
CA LEU A 211 14.55 0.47 -0.01
C LEU A 211 14.27 1.11 -1.36
N SER A 212 14.28 0.31 -2.43
CA SER A 212 13.93 0.78 -3.78
C SER A 212 12.51 1.33 -3.79
N GLU A 213 11.56 0.62 -3.19
CA GLU A 213 10.19 1.08 -3.02
C GLU A 213 10.11 2.41 -2.26
N ILE A 214 10.87 2.58 -1.18
CA ILE A 214 10.93 3.86 -0.46
C ILE A 214 11.43 4.99 -1.35
N PHE A 215 12.52 4.78 -2.11
CA PHE A 215 12.98 5.78 -3.09
C PHE A 215 11.93 6.08 -4.16
N GLU A 216 11.25 5.05 -4.66
CA GLU A 216 10.21 5.19 -5.69
C GLU A 216 9.13 6.16 -5.25
N ARG A 217 8.56 5.95 -4.06
CA ARG A 217 7.46 6.78 -3.54
C ARG A 217 7.93 8.18 -3.13
N HIS A 218 9.05 8.26 -2.41
CA HIS A 218 9.60 9.55 -1.97
C HIS A 218 9.89 10.48 -3.18
N ILE A 219 10.56 9.96 -4.20
CA ILE A 219 10.93 10.74 -5.37
C ILE A 219 9.74 10.97 -6.31
N LYS A 220 8.80 10.01 -6.42
CA LYS A 220 7.52 10.22 -7.12
C LYS A 220 6.79 11.43 -6.55
N PHE A 221 6.56 11.47 -5.23
CA PHE A 221 5.84 12.58 -4.60
C PHE A 221 6.57 13.89 -4.80
N ARG A 222 7.88 13.92 -4.58
CA ARG A 222 8.69 15.12 -4.81
C ARG A 222 8.58 15.64 -6.24
N ILE A 223 8.64 14.77 -7.24
CA ILE A 223 8.50 15.15 -8.66
C ILE A 223 7.14 15.77 -8.95
N ILE A 224 6.07 15.22 -8.36
CA ILE A 224 4.70 15.69 -8.55
C ILE A 224 4.48 17.02 -7.82
N GLU A 225 4.83 17.07 -6.55
CA GLU A 225 4.65 18.21 -5.64
C GLU A 225 5.44 19.44 -6.10
N GLU A 226 6.68 19.25 -6.57
CA GLU A 226 7.51 20.34 -7.11
C GLU A 226 7.24 20.63 -8.59
N GLY A 227 6.43 19.80 -9.27
CA GLY A 227 6.10 19.95 -10.70
C GLY A 227 7.31 19.79 -11.63
N LEU A 228 8.26 18.92 -11.27
CA LEU A 228 9.55 18.78 -11.96
C LEU A 228 9.41 18.22 -13.37
N CYS A 229 10.09 18.84 -14.32
CA CYS A 229 10.24 18.31 -15.67
C CYS A 229 11.48 17.41 -15.75
N LEU A 230 11.25 16.14 -16.04
CA LEU A 230 12.32 15.15 -16.11
C LEU A 230 12.99 15.12 -17.50
N PRO A 231 14.31 14.85 -17.58
CA PRO A 231 15.01 14.66 -18.85
C PRO A 231 14.58 13.35 -19.53
N ASP A 232 14.51 13.36 -20.86
CA ASP A 232 14.28 12.16 -21.66
C ASP A 232 15.45 11.18 -21.55
N VAL A 233 15.14 9.89 -21.51
CA VAL A 233 16.14 8.85 -21.71
C VAL A 233 16.44 8.73 -23.21
N PRO A 234 17.70 8.87 -23.64
CA PRO A 234 18.06 8.71 -25.04
C PRO A 234 17.67 7.33 -25.59
N GLU A 235 17.18 7.29 -26.84
CA GLU A 235 16.71 6.03 -27.45
C GLU A 235 17.82 4.97 -27.59
N ASP A 236 19.08 5.36 -27.73
CA ASP A 236 20.23 4.44 -27.73
C ASP A 236 20.50 3.82 -26.36
N VAL A 237 20.19 4.53 -25.27
CA VAL A 237 20.23 4.03 -23.89
C VAL A 237 19.11 3.02 -23.67
N ILE A 238 17.89 3.32 -24.13
CA ILE A 238 16.75 2.38 -24.09
C ILE A 238 17.06 1.11 -24.90
N ALA A 239 17.69 1.26 -26.07
CA ALA A 239 18.04 0.14 -26.96
C ALA A 239 19.01 -0.88 -26.34
N ARG A 240 19.68 -0.55 -25.22
CA ARG A 240 20.48 -1.50 -24.44
C ARG A 240 19.64 -2.62 -23.82
N TYR A 241 18.32 -2.43 -23.71
CA TYR A 241 17.38 -3.37 -23.09
C TYR A 241 16.28 -3.78 -24.09
N PRO A 242 16.57 -4.69 -25.04
CA PRO A 242 15.70 -4.94 -26.19
C PRO A 242 14.27 -5.37 -25.85
N ARG A 243 14.07 -6.10 -24.74
CA ARG A 243 12.73 -6.53 -24.30
C ARG A 243 11.90 -5.34 -23.80
N ILE A 244 12.49 -4.49 -22.97
CA ILE A 244 11.85 -3.27 -22.47
C ILE A 244 11.56 -2.32 -23.65
N ALA A 245 12.52 -2.15 -24.55
CA ALA A 245 12.36 -1.34 -25.76
C ALA A 245 11.22 -1.87 -26.66
N ALA A 246 10.99 -3.19 -26.67
CA ALA A 246 9.86 -3.80 -27.38
C ALA A 246 8.51 -3.46 -26.74
N GLY A 247 8.40 -3.51 -25.41
CA GLY A 247 7.18 -3.10 -24.70
C GLY A 247 6.83 -1.63 -24.93
N ILE A 248 7.82 -0.73 -24.82
CA ILE A 248 7.66 0.71 -25.10
C ILE A 248 7.19 0.94 -26.55
N ARG A 249 7.82 0.25 -27.51
CA ARG A 249 7.43 0.34 -28.91
C ARG A 249 6.01 -0.19 -29.13
N GLY A 250 5.63 -1.30 -28.52
CA GLY A 250 4.28 -1.86 -28.61
C GLY A 250 3.20 -0.89 -28.14
N LEU A 251 3.45 -0.16 -27.04
CA LEU A 251 2.55 0.90 -26.58
C LEU A 251 2.46 2.08 -27.55
N ARG A 252 3.60 2.51 -28.11
CA ARG A 252 3.64 3.57 -29.12
C ARG A 252 2.90 3.16 -30.40
N GLU A 253 3.07 1.90 -30.84
CA GLU A 253 2.38 1.32 -32.01
C GLU A 253 0.87 1.16 -31.77
N ALA A 254 0.45 0.97 -30.52
CA ALA A 254 -0.96 0.98 -30.11
C ALA A 254 -1.58 2.40 -30.11
N GLY A 255 -0.78 3.45 -30.32
CA GLY A 255 -1.24 4.83 -30.47
C GLY A 255 -1.10 5.70 -29.22
N PHE A 256 -0.55 5.16 -28.13
CA PHE A 256 -0.30 5.94 -26.90
C PHE A 256 0.96 6.81 -27.04
N GLY A 257 0.92 8.01 -26.49
CA GLY A 257 2.14 8.79 -26.28
C GLY A 257 2.91 8.19 -25.10
N ILE A 258 4.14 7.72 -25.32
CA ILE A 258 4.96 7.12 -24.27
C ILE A 258 6.25 7.91 -24.10
N LEU A 259 6.37 8.54 -22.92
CA LEU A 259 7.55 9.27 -22.48
C LEU A 259 8.35 8.38 -21.52
N VAL A 260 9.65 8.27 -21.76
CA VAL A 260 10.57 7.53 -20.89
C VAL A 260 11.56 8.54 -20.32
N LYS A 261 11.52 8.73 -19.02
CA LYS A 261 12.17 9.84 -18.32
C LYS A 261 13.10 9.32 -17.23
N ASP A 262 14.25 9.94 -17.10
CA ASP A 262 15.16 9.69 -15.97
C ASP A 262 14.68 10.50 -14.75
N ALA A 263 14.25 9.79 -13.72
CA ALA A 263 13.71 10.36 -12.49
C ALA A 263 14.76 10.41 -11.35
N SER A 264 16.05 10.23 -11.68
CA SER A 264 17.14 10.21 -10.69
C SER A 264 17.49 11.57 -10.08
N LEU A 265 16.90 12.65 -10.59
CA LEU A 265 17.18 14.04 -10.19
C LEU A 265 18.70 14.35 -10.27
N GLY A 266 19.28 14.11 -11.45
CA GLY A 266 20.70 14.34 -11.73
C GLY A 266 21.61 13.20 -11.25
N GLY A 267 21.14 11.95 -11.30
CA GLY A 267 21.92 10.76 -10.92
C GLY A 267 22.03 10.54 -9.42
N ARG A 268 21.12 11.09 -8.61
CA ARG A 268 21.13 10.97 -7.15
C ARG A 268 20.30 9.80 -6.63
N TYR A 269 19.19 9.50 -7.28
CA TYR A 269 18.22 8.51 -6.83
C TYR A 269 18.01 7.40 -7.89
N PRO A 270 17.63 6.18 -7.50
CA PRO A 270 17.60 5.03 -8.39
C PRO A 270 16.24 4.87 -9.08
N VAL A 271 15.68 5.96 -9.60
CA VAL A 271 14.27 6.05 -10.01
C VAL A 271 14.13 6.35 -11.50
N MET A 272 13.21 5.64 -12.15
CA MET A 272 12.80 5.83 -13.54
C MET A 272 11.31 6.19 -13.61
N ASN A 273 10.93 6.93 -14.66
CA ASN A 273 9.53 7.23 -14.96
C ASN A 273 9.18 6.79 -16.38
N VAL A 274 8.01 6.18 -16.53
CA VAL A 274 7.36 5.93 -17.83
C VAL A 274 5.97 6.54 -17.76
N THR A 275 5.72 7.53 -18.61
CA THR A 275 4.44 8.24 -18.65
C THR A 275 3.67 7.90 -19.92
N LEU A 276 2.39 7.56 -19.75
CA LEU A 276 1.43 7.34 -20.83
C LEU A 276 0.56 8.59 -21.01
N LEU A 277 0.43 9.03 -22.26
CA LEU A 277 -0.49 10.07 -22.71
C LEU A 277 -1.54 9.43 -23.61
N HIS A 278 -2.79 9.50 -23.18
CA HIS A 278 -3.89 8.87 -23.90
C HIS A 278 -4.37 9.78 -25.05
N PRO A 279 -4.45 9.27 -26.30
CA PRO A 279 -4.60 10.10 -27.49
C PRO A 279 -6.01 10.71 -27.70
N HIS A 280 -7.00 10.27 -26.93
CA HIS A 280 -8.41 10.62 -27.18
C HIS A 280 -9.10 11.41 -26.07
N ASP A 281 -8.60 11.35 -24.84
CA ASP A 281 -9.21 11.98 -23.66
C ASP A 281 -8.25 12.89 -22.88
N GLN A 282 -6.99 13.02 -23.34
CA GLN A 282 -5.92 13.78 -22.69
C GLN A 282 -5.46 13.20 -21.35
N GLY A 283 -5.86 11.97 -21.00
CA GLY A 283 -5.45 11.32 -19.77
C GLY A 283 -3.94 11.16 -19.69
N CYS A 284 -3.37 11.47 -18.52
CA CYS A 284 -1.95 11.34 -18.23
C CYS A 284 -1.75 10.35 -17.09
N PHE A 285 -0.97 9.30 -17.32
CA PHE A 285 -0.63 8.31 -16.31
C PHE A 285 0.89 8.20 -16.18
N ALA A 286 1.43 8.76 -15.09
CA ALA A 286 2.84 8.73 -14.77
C ALA A 286 3.17 7.54 -13.85
N SER A 287 3.85 6.53 -14.39
CA SER A 287 4.32 5.38 -13.62
C SER A 287 5.79 5.54 -13.23
N PHE A 288 6.13 5.10 -12.03
CA PHE A 288 7.47 5.19 -11.46
C PHE A 288 7.96 3.81 -11.06
N GLY A 289 9.26 3.59 -11.20
CA GLY A 289 9.91 2.35 -10.81
C GLY A 289 11.30 2.64 -10.30
N ALA A 290 11.67 2.02 -9.18
CA ALA A 290 13.00 2.18 -8.62
C ALA A 290 13.73 0.85 -8.43
N HIS A 291 15.05 0.91 -8.60
CA HIS A 291 16.02 -0.13 -8.25
C HIS A 291 17.42 0.44 -8.47
N PRO A 292 18.45 0.11 -7.65
CA PRO A 292 19.83 0.57 -7.86
C PRO A 292 20.43 0.25 -9.25
N ARG A 293 19.75 -0.61 -10.02
CA ARG A 293 20.13 -1.00 -11.38
C ARG A 293 19.16 -0.38 -12.38
N PHE A 294 19.69 0.39 -13.32
CA PHE A 294 18.91 1.12 -14.33
C PHE A 294 17.91 0.24 -15.07
N GLU A 295 18.35 -0.92 -15.57
CA GLU A 295 17.50 -1.88 -16.31
C GLU A 295 16.28 -2.30 -15.49
N VAL A 296 16.50 -2.63 -14.22
CA VAL A 296 15.46 -3.13 -13.32
C VAL A 296 14.48 -2.01 -12.96
N ALA A 297 14.98 -0.80 -12.68
CA ALA A 297 14.13 0.37 -12.41
C ALA A 297 13.24 0.71 -13.61
N LEU A 298 13.80 0.69 -14.83
CA LEU A 298 13.07 0.94 -16.07
C LEU A 298 12.03 -0.14 -16.35
N GLU A 299 12.37 -1.43 -16.18
CA GLU A 299 11.39 -2.53 -16.33
C GLU A 299 10.25 -2.39 -15.32
N ARG A 300 10.56 -2.02 -14.07
CA ARG A 300 9.55 -1.82 -13.02
C ARG A 300 8.59 -0.68 -13.34
N ALA A 301 9.11 0.45 -13.83
CA ALA A 301 8.27 1.59 -14.25
C ALA A 301 7.35 1.21 -15.42
N LEU A 302 7.85 0.43 -16.39
CA LEU A 302 7.05 -0.02 -17.52
C LEU A 302 5.99 -1.07 -17.12
N THR A 303 6.36 -2.04 -16.27
CA THR A 303 5.46 -3.12 -15.87
C THR A 303 4.38 -2.67 -14.89
N GLU A 304 4.66 -1.68 -14.04
CA GLU A 304 3.69 -1.02 -13.16
C GLU A 304 2.60 -0.30 -13.97
N LEU A 305 2.97 0.41 -15.04
CA LEU A 305 2.04 1.12 -15.92
C LEU A 305 0.91 0.23 -16.47
N LEU A 306 1.14 -1.08 -16.61
CA LEU A 306 0.18 -2.01 -17.21
C LEU A 306 -0.29 -3.11 -16.26
N GLN A 307 0.06 -3.03 -14.96
CA GLN A 307 -0.33 -4.05 -14.00
C GLN A 307 -1.86 -4.09 -13.86
N GLY A 308 -2.47 -5.24 -14.18
CA GLY A 308 -3.92 -5.40 -14.10
C GLY A 308 -4.71 -4.64 -15.17
N ARG A 309 -4.05 -3.98 -16.14
CA ARG A 309 -4.70 -3.13 -17.15
C ARG A 309 -4.47 -3.65 -18.57
N ALA A 310 -5.56 -3.96 -19.26
CA ALA A 310 -5.53 -4.17 -20.71
C ALA A 310 -5.45 -2.82 -21.43
N LEU A 311 -5.03 -2.82 -22.70
CA LEU A 311 -4.83 -1.57 -23.47
C LEU A 311 -6.12 -0.75 -23.63
N ASP A 312 -7.27 -1.40 -23.74
CA ASP A 312 -8.59 -0.77 -23.83
C ASP A 312 -9.11 -0.22 -22.48
N SER A 313 -8.40 -0.51 -21.38
CA SER A 313 -8.68 -0.02 -20.03
C SER A 313 -7.75 1.11 -19.58
N LEU A 314 -7.03 1.76 -20.50
CA LEU A 314 -6.08 2.85 -20.22
C LEU A 314 -6.67 4.26 -20.43
N ALA A 315 -8.00 4.38 -20.53
CA ALA A 315 -8.71 5.65 -20.61
C ALA A 315 -9.18 6.12 -19.22
N GLY A 316 -9.53 7.40 -19.10
CA GLY A 316 -10.20 7.95 -17.92
C GLY A 316 -9.28 8.45 -16.80
N PHE A 317 -7.96 8.46 -17.01
CA PHE A 317 -7.03 9.20 -16.14
C PHE A 317 -7.24 10.71 -16.29
N PRO A 318 -6.96 11.54 -15.27
CA PRO A 318 -7.10 12.98 -15.38
C PRO A 318 -6.18 13.57 -16.45
N ALA A 319 -6.65 14.66 -17.06
CA ALA A 319 -5.79 15.51 -17.86
C ALA A 319 -4.81 16.28 -16.94
N PRO A 320 -3.61 16.64 -17.41
CA PRO A 320 -2.69 17.45 -16.63
C PRO A 320 -3.30 18.82 -16.25
N GLY A 321 -2.95 19.30 -15.05
CA GLY A 321 -3.43 20.55 -14.46
C GLY A 321 -2.38 21.67 -14.44
N PHE A 322 -2.81 22.89 -14.11
CA PHE A 322 -1.93 24.04 -13.87
C PHE A 322 -1.95 24.53 -12.42
N ASP A 323 -2.91 24.09 -11.62
CA ASP A 323 -3.04 24.51 -10.22
C ASP A 323 -2.05 23.73 -9.35
N GLN A 324 -0.92 24.36 -9.04
CA GLN A 324 0.12 23.72 -8.24
C GLN A 324 -0.34 23.45 -6.80
N THR A 325 -1.33 24.20 -6.28
CA THR A 325 -1.86 23.94 -4.94
C THR A 325 -2.64 22.64 -4.90
N GLU A 326 -3.48 22.37 -5.91
CA GLU A 326 -4.18 21.09 -6.05
C GLU A 326 -3.21 19.92 -6.30
N ILE A 327 -2.21 20.14 -7.14
CA ILE A 327 -1.25 19.08 -7.51
C ILE A 327 -0.36 18.68 -6.35
N ALA A 328 0.08 19.65 -5.53
CA ALA A 328 0.90 19.44 -4.35
C ALA A 328 0.09 19.04 -3.11
N ASP A 329 -1.25 19.02 -3.19
CA ASP A 329 -2.09 18.68 -2.06
C ASP A 329 -1.84 17.21 -1.61
N PRO A 330 -1.71 16.94 -0.30
CA PRO A 330 -1.52 15.59 0.21
C PRO A 330 -2.57 14.59 -0.29
N GLN A 331 -3.82 15.02 -0.48
CA GLN A 331 -4.88 14.17 -0.99
C GLN A 331 -4.61 13.75 -2.45
N ASN A 332 -4.04 14.63 -3.28
CA ASN A 332 -3.64 14.27 -4.63
C ASN A 332 -2.48 13.26 -4.63
N LEU A 333 -1.51 13.43 -3.72
CA LEU A 333 -0.39 12.49 -3.55
C LEU A 333 -0.88 11.12 -3.05
N GLU A 334 -1.86 11.10 -2.15
CA GLU A 334 -2.54 9.88 -1.71
C GLU A 334 -3.22 9.17 -2.89
N ILE A 335 -4.00 9.88 -3.71
CA ILE A 335 -4.62 9.30 -4.91
C ILE A 335 -3.54 8.72 -5.83
N HIS A 336 -2.41 9.41 -5.99
CA HIS A 336 -1.27 8.90 -6.73
C HIS A 336 -0.68 7.61 -6.13
N PHE A 337 -0.71 7.44 -4.81
CA PHE A 337 -0.30 6.21 -4.14
C PHE A 337 -1.31 5.08 -4.33
N VAL A 338 -2.61 5.36 -4.18
CA VAL A 338 -3.69 4.37 -4.18
C VAL A 338 -3.87 3.74 -5.56
N ASP A 339 -3.97 4.54 -6.62
CA ASP A 339 -4.26 4.03 -7.96
C ASP A 339 -3.62 4.80 -9.12
N SER A 340 -2.79 5.80 -8.81
CA SER A 340 -2.11 6.67 -9.78
C SER A 340 -3.04 7.51 -10.65
N SER A 341 -4.27 7.77 -10.20
CA SER A 341 -5.25 8.63 -10.87
C SER A 341 -5.25 10.08 -10.38
N GLY A 342 -4.18 10.53 -9.71
CA GLY A 342 -4.03 11.91 -9.31
C GLY A 342 -3.69 12.81 -10.49
N VAL A 343 -3.86 14.12 -10.32
CA VAL A 343 -3.51 15.14 -11.31
C VAL A 343 -1.99 15.33 -11.35
N ILE A 344 -1.44 15.49 -12.55
CA ILE A 344 -0.03 15.83 -12.82
C ILE A 344 0.05 17.24 -13.40
N SER A 345 1.12 17.97 -13.10
CA SER A 345 1.34 19.33 -13.63
C SER A 345 1.66 19.33 -15.13
N TRP A 346 1.18 20.32 -15.88
CA TRP A 346 1.72 20.60 -17.21
C TRP A 346 3.21 20.94 -17.21
N GLN A 347 3.76 21.40 -16.08
CA GLN A 347 5.21 21.64 -15.96
C GLN A 347 6.02 20.35 -16.11
N PHE A 348 5.49 19.21 -15.66
CA PHE A 348 6.10 17.88 -15.82
C PHE A 348 6.30 17.49 -17.31
N LEU A 349 5.48 18.04 -18.21
CA LEU A 349 5.44 17.70 -19.64
C LEU A 349 6.12 18.74 -20.56
N ARG A 350 6.84 19.73 -20.01
CA ARG A 350 7.53 20.75 -20.82
C ARG A 350 8.77 20.19 -21.53
N ASP A 351 9.31 20.95 -22.47
CA ASP A 351 10.49 20.52 -23.27
C ASP A 351 11.83 20.66 -22.53
N THR A 352 11.93 21.58 -21.58
CA THR A 352 13.19 21.85 -20.86
C THR A 352 13.20 21.14 -19.50
N PRO A 353 14.09 20.16 -19.28
CA PRO A 353 14.17 19.47 -18.00
C PRO A 353 14.85 20.31 -16.92
N ASP A 354 14.49 20.06 -15.66
CA ASP A 354 15.12 20.69 -14.48
C ASP A 354 16.49 20.09 -14.16
N TYR A 355 16.76 18.89 -14.67
CA TYR A 355 17.99 18.13 -14.47
C TYR A 355 18.53 17.63 -15.81
N ASP A 356 19.85 17.45 -15.88
CA ASP A 356 20.48 16.72 -16.98
C ASP A 356 20.23 15.22 -16.83
N PHE A 357 20.07 14.51 -17.95
CA PHE A 357 20.02 13.05 -17.97
C PHE A 357 21.31 12.45 -17.39
N ALA A 358 21.17 11.46 -16.51
CA ALA A 358 22.27 10.66 -15.99
C ALA A 358 22.11 9.18 -16.42
N ASP A 359 23.14 8.63 -17.05
CA ASP A 359 23.23 7.19 -17.35
C ASP A 359 23.79 6.44 -16.12
N TRP A 360 22.99 6.39 -15.06
CA TRP A 360 23.40 5.86 -13.75
C TRP A 360 23.31 4.34 -13.68
N ASN A 361 24.13 3.74 -12.81
CA ASN A 361 23.98 2.36 -12.33
C ASN A 361 24.75 2.24 -11.02
N PHE A 362 24.06 1.91 -9.94
CA PHE A 362 24.60 2.01 -8.59
C PHE A 362 25.09 0.68 -8.00
N GLY A 363 24.71 -0.44 -8.60
CA GLY A 363 25.12 -1.77 -8.14
C GLY A 363 25.03 -2.83 -9.24
N THR A 364 25.69 -3.97 -8.99
CA THR A 364 25.67 -5.13 -9.90
C THR A 364 25.40 -6.44 -9.17
N THR A 365 25.50 -6.45 -7.85
CA THR A 365 25.12 -7.54 -6.94
C THR A 365 24.08 -7.05 -5.92
N THR A 366 23.28 -7.95 -5.36
CA THR A 366 22.28 -7.58 -4.33
C THR A 366 22.91 -6.97 -3.09
N GLU A 367 24.15 -7.35 -2.75
CA GLU A 367 24.92 -6.75 -1.66
C GLU A 367 25.33 -5.29 -1.98
N GLU A 368 25.81 -5.01 -3.19
CA GLU A 368 26.10 -3.64 -3.64
C GLU A 368 24.84 -2.78 -3.69
N ASP A 369 23.75 -3.34 -4.24
CA ASP A 369 22.46 -2.66 -4.35
C ASP A 369 21.93 -2.23 -2.96
N TYR A 370 22.00 -3.13 -1.97
CA TYR A 370 21.61 -2.84 -0.59
C TYR A 370 22.49 -1.78 0.07
N HIS A 371 23.82 -1.96 0.03
CA HIS A 371 24.74 -1.04 0.69
C HIS A 371 24.67 0.36 0.09
N TRP A 372 24.58 0.48 -1.24
CA TRP A 372 24.40 1.79 -1.87
C TRP A 372 23.12 2.48 -1.38
N SER A 373 22.01 1.75 -1.31
CA SER A 373 20.72 2.29 -0.89
C SER A 373 20.75 2.82 0.55
N VAL A 374 21.38 2.06 1.46
CA VAL A 374 21.59 2.46 2.85
C VAL A 374 22.50 3.69 2.94
N ASP A 375 23.63 3.67 2.23
CA ASP A 375 24.60 4.75 2.26
C ASP A 375 24.02 6.06 1.70
N ALA A 376 23.19 5.99 0.65
CA ALA A 376 22.50 7.14 0.08
C ALA A 376 21.57 7.82 1.10
N LEU A 377 20.76 7.05 1.84
CA LEU A 377 19.86 7.61 2.87
C LEU A 377 20.62 8.13 4.09
N HIS A 378 21.66 7.43 4.55
CA HIS A 378 22.52 7.94 5.63
C HIS A 378 23.27 9.21 5.24
N ALA A 379 23.72 9.34 3.98
CA ALA A 379 24.37 10.54 3.48
C ALA A 379 23.44 11.76 3.47
N GLU A 380 22.13 11.54 3.38
CA GLU A 380 21.09 12.56 3.51
C GLU A 380 20.62 12.77 4.97
N GLY A 381 21.21 12.04 5.92
CA GLY A 381 20.97 12.20 7.36
C GLY A 381 19.76 11.43 7.89
N HIS A 382 19.22 10.48 7.12
CA HIS A 382 18.08 9.68 7.53
C HIS A 382 18.49 8.42 8.28
N GLU A 383 17.77 8.11 9.36
CA GLU A 383 17.91 6.85 10.09
C GLU A 383 16.98 5.78 9.51
N LEU A 384 17.47 4.55 9.42
CA LEU A 384 16.70 3.41 8.94
C LEU A 384 16.34 2.49 10.10
N TYR A 385 15.09 2.06 10.14
CA TYR A 385 14.55 1.14 11.14
C TYR A 385 14.03 -0.09 10.42
N ILE A 386 14.53 -1.28 10.79
CA ILE A 386 14.20 -2.53 10.08
C ILE A 386 13.58 -3.54 11.04
N ALA A 387 12.45 -4.10 10.65
CA ALA A 387 11.88 -5.31 11.24
C ALA A 387 12.05 -6.47 10.26
N ASP A 388 12.63 -7.58 10.74
CA ASP A 388 12.88 -8.79 9.96
C ASP A 388 11.86 -9.88 10.32
N PHE A 389 11.34 -10.58 9.31
CA PHE A 389 10.34 -11.63 9.47
C PHE A 389 10.78 -12.90 8.73
N GLU A 390 11.04 -13.97 9.48
CA GLU A 390 11.48 -15.27 8.91
C GLU A 390 10.54 -16.43 9.29
N HIS A 391 9.48 -16.15 10.05
CA HIS A 391 8.62 -17.15 10.69
C HIS A 391 7.81 -18.01 9.70
N LEU A 392 7.61 -17.54 8.46
CA LEU A 392 6.98 -18.29 7.37
C LEU A 392 8.00 -19.06 6.51
N GLY A 393 9.27 -19.07 6.92
CA GLY A 393 10.37 -19.70 6.20
C GLY A 393 10.83 -18.94 4.96
N VAL A 394 10.21 -17.82 4.61
CA VAL A 394 10.67 -16.90 3.56
C VAL A 394 11.12 -15.64 4.27
N TYR A 395 12.26 -15.08 3.85
CA TYR A 395 12.71 -13.82 4.41
C TYR A 395 11.80 -12.69 3.90
N ALA A 396 11.25 -11.94 4.84
CA ALA A 396 10.56 -10.69 4.59
C ALA A 396 11.06 -9.62 5.55
N CYS A 397 10.89 -8.36 5.18
CA CYS A 397 11.23 -7.22 6.01
C CYS A 397 10.23 -6.10 5.85
N ARG A 398 10.23 -5.19 6.83
CA ARG A 398 9.62 -3.87 6.70
C ARG A 398 10.65 -2.84 7.15
N ILE A 399 10.86 -1.83 6.32
CA ILE A 399 11.83 -0.76 6.56
C ILE A 399 11.06 0.56 6.71
N LEU A 400 11.33 1.27 7.80
CA LEU A 400 10.84 2.61 8.04
C LEU A 400 12.03 3.57 7.98
N VAL A 401 11.87 4.63 7.20
CA VAL A 401 12.79 5.75 7.06
C VAL A 401 12.00 7.02 7.39
N PRO A 402 11.99 7.43 8.66
CA PRO A 402 11.24 8.61 9.11
C PRO A 402 11.62 9.89 8.36
N GLY A 403 10.61 10.61 7.88
CA GLY A 403 10.73 11.80 7.02
C GLY A 403 10.95 11.49 5.53
N VAL A 404 10.79 10.24 5.10
CA VAL A 404 11.05 9.79 3.71
C VAL A 404 10.01 8.78 3.25
N SER A 405 9.67 7.80 4.10
CA SER A 405 8.85 6.64 3.72
C SER A 405 7.41 6.67 4.21
N GLU A 406 7.03 7.72 4.95
CA GLU A 406 5.63 8.05 5.19
C GLU A 406 4.91 8.28 3.86
N ILE A 407 3.71 7.71 3.72
CA ILE A 407 2.80 7.93 2.61
C ILE A 407 1.82 9.05 2.96
N TYR A 408 1.34 9.04 4.20
CA TYR A 408 0.38 10.00 4.71
C TYR A 408 1.05 11.04 5.60
N PRO A 409 0.55 12.29 5.61
CA PRO A 409 1.04 13.33 6.47
C PRO A 409 0.86 12.98 7.96
N VAL A 410 1.76 13.46 8.82
CA VAL A 410 1.78 13.11 10.26
C VAL A 410 0.52 13.57 10.98
N GLU A 411 -0.12 14.64 10.47
CA GLU A 411 -1.35 15.22 10.94
C GLU A 411 -2.53 14.23 10.89
N GLU A 412 -2.48 13.19 10.04
CA GLU A 412 -3.52 12.17 10.00
C GLU A 412 -3.60 11.34 11.27
N LEU A 413 -2.53 11.27 12.07
CA LEU A 413 -2.60 10.67 13.41
C LEU A 413 -3.58 11.42 14.33
N GLU A 414 -3.82 12.71 14.08
CA GLU A 414 -4.80 13.54 14.79
C GLU A 414 -6.16 13.50 14.09
N PHE A 415 -6.20 13.74 12.78
CA PHE A 415 -7.45 14.04 12.05
C PHE A 415 -8.11 12.84 11.35
N GLU A 416 -7.34 11.87 10.84
CA GLU A 416 -7.86 10.75 10.03
C GLU A 416 -7.50 9.37 10.61
N ASN A 417 -7.20 9.33 11.91
CA ASN A 417 -6.68 8.13 12.56
C ASN A 417 -7.68 6.97 12.52
N ASN A 418 -7.24 5.83 11.98
CA ASN A 418 -8.06 4.62 11.88
C ASN A 418 -8.54 4.06 13.23
N SER A 419 -7.95 4.46 14.36
CA SER A 419 -8.37 4.02 15.69
C SER A 419 -9.70 4.64 16.14
N VAL A 420 -10.18 5.70 15.48
CA VAL A 420 -11.47 6.35 15.81
C VAL A 420 -12.64 5.36 15.81
N GLY A 421 -12.57 4.33 14.96
CA GLY A 421 -13.55 3.24 14.91
C GLY A 421 -13.67 2.44 16.21
N ASN A 422 -12.63 2.40 17.03
CA ASN A 422 -12.64 1.71 18.33
C ASN A 422 -13.68 2.29 19.28
N LEU A 423 -13.95 3.61 19.20
CA LEU A 423 -14.93 4.29 20.05
C LEU A 423 -16.38 3.91 19.70
N LEU A 424 -16.64 3.66 18.42
CA LEU A 424 -17.98 3.37 17.91
C LEU A 424 -18.32 1.87 17.94
N ARG A 425 -17.30 1.02 17.81
CA ARG A 425 -17.47 -0.43 17.67
C ARG A 425 -18.30 -1.08 18.79
N PRO A 426 -18.15 -0.73 20.09
CA PRO A 426 -18.95 -1.35 21.16
C PRO A 426 -20.46 -1.16 20.97
N ALA A 427 -20.90 0.02 20.56
CA ALA A 427 -22.31 0.31 20.31
C ALA A 427 -22.76 -0.35 18.99
N LEU A 428 -21.96 -0.23 17.93
CA LEU A 428 -22.31 -0.77 16.60
C LEU A 428 -22.39 -2.30 16.56
N ALA A 429 -21.57 -3.00 17.34
CA ALA A 429 -21.61 -4.46 17.47
C ALA A 429 -22.95 -4.97 18.03
N ARG A 430 -23.71 -4.12 18.73
CA ARG A 430 -25.03 -4.40 19.28
C ARG A 430 -26.10 -3.41 18.83
N LEU A 431 -25.92 -2.80 17.65
CA LEU A 431 -26.80 -1.75 17.13
C LEU A 431 -28.31 -2.06 17.27
N PRO A 432 -28.80 -3.29 16.99
CA PRO A 432 -30.23 -3.62 17.15
C PRO A 432 -30.73 -3.69 18.60
N GLU A 433 -29.83 -3.74 19.58
CA GLU A 433 -30.12 -3.84 21.01
C GLU A 433 -30.09 -2.49 21.74
N LEU A 434 -29.61 -1.44 21.07
CA LEU A 434 -29.47 -0.12 21.69
C LEU A 434 -30.84 0.44 22.07
N VAL A 435 -30.93 1.00 23.28
CA VAL A 435 -32.10 1.79 23.67
C VAL A 435 -31.99 3.22 23.13
N GLU A 436 -33.10 3.96 23.11
CA GLU A 436 -33.16 5.35 22.62
C GLU A 436 -32.04 6.24 23.16
N ALA A 437 -31.73 6.16 24.46
CA ALA A 437 -30.65 6.93 25.08
C ALA A 437 -29.24 6.54 24.59
N GLU A 438 -29.02 5.26 24.26
CA GLU A 438 -27.75 4.79 23.70
C GLU A 438 -27.63 5.16 22.22
N CYS A 439 -28.74 5.15 21.47
CA CYS A 439 -28.78 5.67 20.10
C CYS A 439 -28.46 7.18 20.07
N ALA A 440 -29.01 7.96 21.00
CA ALA A 440 -28.72 9.38 21.12
C ALA A 440 -27.24 9.61 21.43
N ALA A 441 -26.67 8.89 22.40
CA ALA A 441 -25.25 8.99 22.73
C ALA A 441 -24.33 8.60 21.55
N LEU A 442 -24.69 7.56 20.79
CA LEU A 442 -23.95 7.19 19.59
C LEU A 442 -24.04 8.25 18.49
N PHE A 443 -25.22 8.83 18.29
CA PHE A 443 -25.43 9.91 17.32
C PHE A 443 -24.58 11.13 17.68
N ASP A 444 -24.66 11.59 18.93
CA ASP A 444 -23.87 12.73 19.43
C ASP A 444 -22.37 12.48 19.27
N LEU A 445 -21.89 11.29 19.65
CA LEU A 445 -20.48 10.91 19.47
C LEU A 445 -20.06 10.95 17.99
N MET A 446 -20.91 10.49 17.06
CA MET A 446 -20.61 10.55 15.63
C MET A 446 -20.55 11.99 15.09
N ILE A 447 -21.30 12.92 15.68
CA ILE A 447 -21.23 14.35 15.36
C ILE A 447 -19.95 14.97 15.94
N GLU A 448 -19.61 14.66 17.19
CA GLU A 448 -18.40 15.14 17.86
C GLU A 448 -17.11 14.70 17.14
N LEU A 449 -17.12 13.50 16.56
CA LEU A 449 -16.00 12.95 15.80
C LEU A 449 -15.91 13.49 14.36
N GLU A 450 -16.84 14.37 13.94
CA GLU A 450 -16.85 15.03 12.62
C GLU A 450 -16.67 14.07 11.43
N LEU A 451 -17.20 12.86 11.53
CA LEU A 451 -16.99 11.80 10.54
C LEU A 451 -17.63 12.15 9.20
N ALA A 452 -16.85 12.02 8.13
CA ALA A 452 -17.32 12.16 6.75
C ALA A 452 -18.48 11.19 6.45
N ASP A 453 -19.61 11.74 5.97
CA ASP A 453 -20.85 10.98 5.82
C ASP A 453 -20.78 9.87 4.76
N ASP A 454 -19.91 10.04 3.75
CA ASP A 454 -19.72 9.06 2.69
C ASP A 454 -18.80 7.90 3.10
N ARG A 455 -18.11 7.97 4.25
CA ARG A 455 -17.27 6.89 4.74
C ARG A 455 -18.08 5.62 5.00
N LEU A 456 -17.54 4.46 4.59
CA LEU A 456 -18.14 3.16 4.86
C LEU A 456 -18.00 2.82 6.35
N VAL A 457 -19.10 2.41 6.99
CA VAL A 457 -19.09 2.03 8.40
C VAL A 457 -18.24 0.78 8.62
N SER A 458 -18.26 -0.17 7.67
CA SER A 458 -17.45 -1.39 7.73
C SER A 458 -15.95 -1.09 7.77
N VAL A 459 -15.48 -0.16 6.93
CA VAL A 459 -14.08 0.31 6.93
C VAL A 459 -13.76 1.03 8.24
N LEU A 460 -14.66 1.90 8.70
CA LEU A 460 -14.48 2.67 9.94
C LEU A 460 -14.25 1.77 11.16
N ILE A 461 -15.03 0.70 11.34
CA ILE A 461 -14.93 -0.16 12.53
C ILE A 461 -14.04 -1.41 12.33
N GLY A 462 -13.50 -1.60 11.13
CA GLY A 462 -12.69 -2.76 10.76
C GLY A 462 -13.48 -4.06 10.65
N LEU A 463 -14.66 -4.01 10.01
CA LEU A 463 -15.52 -5.17 9.77
C LEU A 463 -15.34 -5.70 8.35
N ALA A 464 -15.15 -7.01 8.20
CA ALA A 464 -15.34 -7.72 6.94
C ALA A 464 -16.80 -8.22 6.88
N PRO A 465 -17.72 -7.53 6.17
CA PRO A 465 -19.12 -7.93 6.15
C PRO A 465 -19.34 -9.13 5.23
N ASP A 466 -20.34 -9.96 5.54
CA ASP A 466 -20.88 -10.93 4.59
C ASP A 466 -21.41 -10.21 3.34
N ALA A 467 -21.20 -10.77 2.15
CA ALA A 467 -21.48 -10.08 0.88
C ALA A 467 -22.89 -9.50 0.77
N ASP A 468 -23.91 -10.22 1.24
CA ASP A 468 -25.33 -9.82 1.17
C ASP A 468 -25.81 -9.06 2.42
N SER A 469 -24.90 -8.69 3.32
CA SER A 469 -25.22 -8.00 4.56
C SER A 469 -25.51 -6.51 4.33
N PRO A 470 -26.44 -5.88 5.10
CA PRO A 470 -26.63 -4.43 5.06
C PRO A 470 -25.36 -3.63 5.40
N TRP A 471 -24.41 -4.25 6.12
CA TRP A 471 -23.12 -3.64 6.47
C TRP A 471 -22.21 -3.40 5.26
N THR A 472 -22.44 -4.08 4.13
CA THR A 472 -21.59 -3.99 2.93
C THR A 472 -21.58 -2.58 2.33
N ASP A 473 -22.72 -1.89 2.36
CA ASP A 473 -22.88 -0.56 1.75
C ASP A 473 -23.29 0.54 2.73
N LEU A 474 -23.46 0.22 4.03
CA LEU A 474 -23.81 1.19 5.06
C LEU A 474 -22.72 2.26 5.21
N ARG A 475 -23.13 3.52 5.10
CA ARG A 475 -22.25 4.70 5.26
C ARG A 475 -22.62 5.49 6.50
N VAL A 476 -21.69 6.31 6.96
CA VAL A 476 -21.84 7.15 8.17
C VAL A 476 -23.11 8.01 8.10
N GLY A 477 -23.38 8.68 6.98
CA GLY A 477 -24.58 9.52 6.82
C GLY A 477 -25.88 8.73 6.89
N GLU A 478 -25.91 7.52 6.33
CA GLU A 478 -27.08 6.61 6.45
C GLU A 478 -27.26 6.13 7.89
N LEU A 479 -26.17 5.82 8.60
CA LEU A 479 -26.22 5.43 10.00
C LEU A 479 -26.70 6.58 10.90
N LYS A 480 -26.21 7.82 10.69
CA LYS A 480 -26.70 9.02 11.38
C LYS A 480 -28.21 9.19 11.19
N LEU A 481 -28.71 9.04 9.95
CA LEU A 481 -30.15 9.05 9.67
C LEU A 481 -30.92 7.94 10.40
N LEU A 482 -30.41 6.71 10.41
CA LEU A 482 -31.05 5.59 11.12
C LEU A 482 -31.11 5.82 12.64
N LEU A 483 -30.07 6.42 13.21
CA LEU A 483 -30.05 6.81 14.63
C LEU A 483 -31.03 7.96 14.91
N ALA A 484 -31.07 8.98 14.04
CA ALA A 484 -32.02 10.09 14.13
C ALA A 484 -33.48 9.59 14.12
N LEU A 485 -33.78 8.60 13.26
CA LEU A 485 -35.09 7.92 13.25
C LEU A 485 -35.39 7.19 14.56
N ALA A 486 -34.39 6.54 15.17
CA ALA A 486 -34.56 5.80 16.41
C ALA A 486 -34.80 6.72 17.62
N ILE A 487 -34.24 7.93 17.61
CA ILE A 487 -34.40 8.92 18.69
C ILE A 487 -35.55 9.91 18.45
N GLY A 488 -36.14 9.94 17.25
CA GLY A 488 -37.24 10.83 16.89
C GLY A 488 -36.83 12.29 16.73
N ASP A 489 -35.63 12.54 16.19
CA ASP A 489 -35.13 13.90 15.89
C ASP A 489 -35.53 14.30 14.45
N ASP A 490 -36.65 14.99 14.32
CA ASP A 490 -37.24 15.37 13.01
C ASP A 490 -36.28 16.22 12.14
N ASP A 491 -35.48 17.10 12.76
CA ASP A 491 -34.56 17.98 12.03
C ASP A 491 -33.40 17.15 11.45
N ALA A 492 -32.79 16.28 12.27
CA ALA A 492 -31.72 15.39 11.83
C ALA A 492 -32.21 14.33 10.82
N ILE A 493 -33.46 13.86 10.94
CA ILE A 493 -34.08 12.97 9.96
C ILE A 493 -34.17 13.63 8.59
N LEU A 494 -34.64 14.88 8.52
CA LEU A 494 -34.79 15.60 7.27
C LEU A 494 -33.43 15.89 6.61
N GLU A 495 -32.43 16.26 7.41
CA GLU A 495 -31.05 16.45 6.96
C GLU A 495 -30.48 15.15 6.37
N GLY A 496 -30.55 14.04 7.10
CA GLY A 496 -30.06 12.75 6.64
C GLY A 496 -30.79 12.26 5.37
N CYS A 497 -32.11 12.46 5.27
CA CYS A 497 -32.85 12.13 4.06
C CYS A 497 -32.41 12.98 2.86
N THR A 498 -32.12 14.26 3.08
CA THR A 498 -31.60 15.17 2.05
C THR A 498 -30.23 14.70 1.57
N TRP A 499 -29.34 14.35 2.49
CA TRP A 499 -28.02 13.80 2.17
C TRP A 499 -28.13 12.51 1.34
N ILE A 500 -28.96 11.55 1.76
CA ILE A 500 -29.19 10.29 1.02
C ILE A 500 -29.70 10.57 -0.40
N ALA A 501 -30.63 11.51 -0.56
CA ALA A 501 -31.19 11.87 -1.85
C ALA A 501 -30.15 12.51 -2.79
N GLN A 502 -29.24 13.32 -2.25
CA GLN A 502 -28.15 13.96 -2.99
C GLN A 502 -27.05 12.95 -3.35
N TYR A 503 -26.67 12.11 -2.39
CA TYR A 503 -25.63 11.10 -2.57
C TYR A 503 -26.04 10.05 -3.61
N GLY A 504 -27.29 9.60 -3.58
CA GLY A 504 -27.93 8.81 -4.64
C GLY A 504 -27.39 7.38 -4.85
N GLN A 505 -26.28 6.99 -4.22
CA GLN A 505 -25.67 5.66 -4.38
C GLN A 505 -26.28 4.63 -3.41
N ARG A 506 -27.60 4.39 -3.57
CA ARG A 506 -28.33 3.34 -2.84
C ARG A 506 -29.24 2.58 -3.78
N SER A 507 -29.63 1.38 -3.37
CA SER A 507 -30.62 0.62 -4.14
C SER A 507 -31.91 1.42 -4.30
N GLU A 508 -32.56 1.27 -5.46
CA GLU A 508 -33.80 2.01 -5.75
C GLU A 508 -34.88 1.74 -4.68
N ALA A 509 -34.88 0.54 -4.10
CA ALA A 509 -35.75 0.16 -2.99
C ALA A 509 -35.47 0.99 -1.72
N ARG A 510 -34.19 1.10 -1.30
CA ARG A 510 -33.81 1.93 -0.14
C ARG A 510 -34.13 3.41 -0.36
N LEU A 511 -33.82 3.95 -1.55
CA LEU A 511 -34.13 5.34 -1.89
C LEU A 511 -35.64 5.64 -1.88
N LYS A 512 -36.49 4.67 -2.22
CA LYS A 512 -37.96 4.83 -2.10
C LYS A 512 -38.40 4.93 -0.65
N VAL A 513 -37.80 4.14 0.25
CA VAL A 513 -38.11 4.19 1.68
C VAL A 513 -37.74 5.56 2.26
N TYR A 514 -36.51 6.04 2.04
CA TYR A 514 -36.08 7.34 2.58
C TYR A 514 -36.87 8.53 2.03
N ARG A 515 -37.30 8.48 0.75
CA ARG A 515 -38.22 9.49 0.22
C ARG A 515 -39.58 9.50 0.94
N CYS A 516 -40.12 8.32 1.24
CA CYS A 516 -41.38 8.20 2.00
C CYS A 516 -41.26 8.66 3.45
N ILE A 517 -40.05 8.62 4.02
CA ILE A 517 -39.76 9.12 5.37
C ILE A 517 -39.65 10.66 5.35
N ALA A 518 -39.10 11.21 4.27
CA ALA A 518 -38.94 12.66 4.09
C ALA A 518 -40.26 13.38 3.78
N ASP A 519 -41.19 12.71 3.09
CA ASP A 519 -42.55 13.20 2.76
C ASP A 519 -43.51 13.09 3.97
#